data_AF-A0A7S4N719-F1
#
_entry.id   AF-A0A7S4N719-F1
#
_cell.length_a   1.000
_cell.length_b   1.000
_cell.length_c   1.000
_cell.angle_alpha   90.00
_cell.angle_beta   90.00
_cell.angle_gamma   90.00
#
_symmetry.space_group_name_H-M   'P 1'
#
loop_
_entity.id
_entity.type
_entity.pdbx_description
1 polymer ?
#
loop_
_entity_poly.entity_id
_entity_poly.type
_entity_poly.pdbx_seq_one_letter_code
_entity_poly.pdbx_strand_id
1 'polypeptide(L)'
;GAPMAAFTHQLQPIEDDQGYRDLFKGDVDSVQHWVSTDPERPMLVSIQKQKGAGENELVPSIIRYPVGTKITMIRHSSKEKTLLRRVGVPEDIKFRMVKKALNKHIRDNLIKLDDRDTRFQTHLTVGVLYRGVGQNEDDDLYQNQKGSPEFEKFLQLLGDRITLLGWENFRGGLDVKETGSTGKESVFTTHQEKFKLMFHVSTLLPFTPDCQQQ
;
A
#
# COMPACT_ATOMS: atom_id res chain seq x y z
N GLY A 1 28.66 11.09 -15.13
CA GLY A 1 27.96 10.05 -14.35
C GLY A 1 28.68 9.83 -13.04
N ALA A 2 28.01 9.25 -12.04
CA ALA A 2 28.50 8.95 -10.68
C ALA A 2 28.19 9.93 -9.50
N PRO A 3 27.02 10.61 -9.45
CA PRO A 3 26.48 11.07 -8.15
C PRO A 3 25.20 10.32 -7.69
N MET A 4 24.44 9.70 -8.59
CA MET A 4 23.18 8.99 -8.22
C MET A 4 23.42 7.66 -7.48
N ALA A 5 24.47 6.92 -7.82
CA ALA A 5 24.72 5.58 -7.30
C ALA A 5 25.07 5.55 -5.80
N ALA A 6 25.64 6.63 -5.25
CA ALA A 6 25.93 6.73 -3.82
C ALA A 6 24.67 7.04 -2.98
N PHE A 7 23.65 7.61 -3.62
CA PHE A 7 22.42 8.06 -2.95
C PHE A 7 21.34 6.97 -2.90
N THR A 8 21.35 6.07 -3.88
CA THR A 8 20.37 4.98 -4.02
C THR A 8 20.36 3.98 -2.87
N HIS A 9 21.49 3.78 -2.18
CA HIS A 9 21.56 2.85 -1.02
C HIS A 9 20.80 3.33 0.22
N GLN A 10 20.41 4.61 0.29
CA GLN A 10 19.64 5.17 1.40
C GLN A 10 18.15 5.35 1.06
N LEU A 11 17.75 4.96 -0.15
CA LEU A 11 16.36 5.03 -0.60
C LEU A 11 15.70 3.69 -0.33
N GLN A 12 14.59 3.71 0.40
CA GLN A 12 13.76 2.55 0.67
C GLN A 12 12.36 2.81 0.09
N PRO A 13 11.59 1.74 -0.22
CA PRO A 13 10.15 1.87 -0.36
C PRO A 13 9.57 2.51 0.91
N ILE A 14 8.49 3.26 0.78
CA ILE A 14 7.77 3.78 1.95
C ILE A 14 7.14 2.58 2.63
N GLU A 15 7.50 2.34 3.88
CA GLU A 15 6.81 1.35 4.69
C GLU A 15 5.48 1.91 5.19
N ASP A 16 4.63 0.95 5.44
CA ASP A 16 3.21 0.99 5.77
C ASP A 16 2.85 1.90 6.98
N ASP A 17 3.79 2.19 7.87
CA ASP A 17 3.68 3.05 9.05
C ASP A 17 4.52 4.35 8.95
N GLN A 18 5.11 4.61 7.78
CA GLN A 18 6.01 5.74 7.53
C GLN A 18 5.48 6.69 6.44
N GLY A 19 4.20 6.56 6.08
CA GLY A 19 3.54 7.39 5.09
C GLY A 19 3.46 8.86 5.50
N TYR A 20 3.14 9.72 4.52
CA TYR A 20 3.00 11.17 4.70
C TYR A 20 2.14 11.57 5.90
N ARG A 21 1.04 10.84 6.17
CA ARG A 21 0.12 11.15 7.28
C ARG A 21 0.77 10.87 8.65
N ASP A 22 1.38 9.71 8.79
CA ASP A 22 1.94 9.24 10.06
C ASP A 22 3.17 10.06 10.46
N LEU A 23 4.02 10.38 9.48
CA LEU A 23 5.24 11.13 9.73
C LEU A 23 4.95 12.57 10.18
N PHE A 24 3.97 13.24 9.57
CA PHE A 24 3.63 14.62 9.90
C PHE A 24 2.56 14.76 11.00
N LYS A 25 2.11 13.63 11.60
CA LYS A 25 1.18 13.56 12.75
C LYS A 25 -0.07 14.43 12.60
N GLY A 26 -0.56 14.58 11.37
CA GLY A 26 -1.73 15.41 11.08
C GLY A 26 -1.48 16.93 11.05
N ASP A 27 -0.33 17.46 11.50
CA ASP A 27 0.05 18.87 11.27
C ASP A 27 0.69 19.02 9.89
N VAL A 28 -0.15 18.77 8.89
CA VAL A 28 0.23 18.76 7.48
C VAL A 28 0.24 20.16 6.87
N ASP A 29 -0.37 21.15 7.53
CA ASP A 29 -0.43 22.54 7.07
C ASP A 29 0.88 23.28 7.34
N SER A 30 1.70 22.79 8.27
CA SER A 30 3.05 23.27 8.51
C SER A 30 4.09 22.67 7.54
N VAL A 31 3.69 21.74 6.67
CA VAL A 31 4.61 21.08 5.73
C VAL A 31 4.81 21.95 4.49
N GLN A 32 6.08 22.18 4.15
CA GLN A 32 6.47 22.86 2.93
C GLN A 32 7.05 21.85 1.93
N HIS A 33 6.73 22.06 0.65
CA HIS A 33 7.15 21.18 -0.44
C HIS A 33 8.07 21.88 -1.43
N TRP A 34 9.02 21.12 -1.98
CA TRP A 34 9.85 21.53 -3.09
C TRP A 34 9.89 20.46 -4.17
N VAL A 35 9.95 20.87 -5.42
CA VAL A 35 10.05 19.98 -6.58
C VAL A 35 11.24 20.37 -7.45
N SER A 36 11.89 19.36 -8.01
CA SER A 36 12.89 19.57 -9.05
C SER A 36 12.20 19.97 -10.36
N THR A 37 12.75 20.97 -11.05
CA THR A 37 12.39 21.33 -12.42
C THR A 37 13.33 20.68 -13.44
N ASP A 38 14.25 19.82 -12.99
CA ASP A 38 15.09 19.01 -13.86
C ASP A 38 14.30 17.76 -14.30
N PRO A 39 13.95 17.64 -15.60
CA PRO A 39 13.21 16.47 -16.07
C PRO A 39 14.02 15.17 -15.98
N GLU A 40 15.35 15.23 -16.03
CA GLU A 40 16.21 14.06 -15.89
C GLU A 40 16.37 13.61 -14.44
N ARG A 41 16.05 14.50 -13.49
CA ARG A 41 16.17 14.25 -12.05
C ARG A 41 14.91 14.69 -11.32
N PRO A 42 13.80 13.96 -11.52
CA PRO A 42 12.57 14.22 -10.77
C PRO A 42 12.84 14.01 -9.29
N MET A 43 12.39 14.94 -8.48
CA MET A 43 12.54 14.86 -7.03
C MET A 43 11.46 15.69 -6.36
N LEU A 44 10.93 15.20 -5.25
CA LEU A 44 10.01 15.92 -4.39
C LEU A 44 10.50 15.87 -2.95
N VAL A 45 10.54 17.02 -2.29
CA VAL A 45 10.96 17.17 -0.90
C VAL A 45 9.80 17.71 -0.08
N SER A 46 9.53 17.12 1.08
CA SER A 46 8.52 17.57 2.05
C SER A 46 9.19 17.74 3.41
N ILE A 47 9.08 18.92 4.02
CA ILE A 47 9.71 19.23 5.32
C ILE A 47 8.68 19.93 6.20
N GLN A 48 8.50 19.44 7.43
CA GLN A 48 7.65 20.12 8.40
C GLN A 48 8.33 21.39 8.92
N LYS A 49 7.66 22.53 8.82
CA LYS A 49 8.11 23.82 9.36
C LYS A 49 7.21 24.24 10.50
N GLN A 50 7.60 23.90 11.72
CA GLN A 50 6.88 24.33 12.90
C GLN A 50 7.20 25.80 13.24
N LYS A 51 6.17 26.63 13.41
CA LYS A 51 6.33 28.02 13.84
C LYS A 51 6.80 28.02 15.31
N GLY A 52 7.94 28.65 15.57
CA GLY A 52 8.55 28.70 16.91
C GLY A 52 9.61 27.63 17.16
N ALA A 53 9.88 26.75 16.20
CA ALA A 53 10.93 25.74 16.34
C ALA A 53 12.33 26.35 16.42
N GLY A 54 13.08 25.99 17.45
CA GLY A 54 14.47 26.40 17.63
C GLY A 54 15.38 25.80 16.55
N GLU A 55 16.52 26.42 16.25
CA GLU A 55 17.47 25.93 15.21
C GLU A 55 18.03 24.52 15.47
N ASN A 56 17.86 23.99 16.68
CA ASN A 56 18.32 22.66 17.08
C ASN A 56 17.20 21.60 17.13
N GLU A 57 15.95 21.98 16.86
CA GLU A 57 14.83 21.04 16.85
C GLU A 57 14.87 20.13 15.63
N LEU A 58 14.56 18.85 15.83
CA LEU A 58 14.50 17.87 14.75
C LEU A 58 13.12 17.88 14.12
N VAL A 59 13.05 18.12 12.82
CA VAL A 59 11.81 18.11 12.04
C VAL A 59 11.79 16.92 11.08
N PRO A 60 10.64 16.24 10.93
CA PRO A 60 10.50 15.18 9.95
C PRO A 60 10.63 15.72 8.54
N SER A 61 11.28 14.94 7.69
CA SER A 61 11.52 15.27 6.30
C SER A 61 11.48 14.04 5.41
N ILE A 62 10.94 14.22 4.22
CA ILE A 62 10.85 13.20 3.19
C ILE A 62 11.47 13.74 1.91
N ILE A 63 12.27 12.92 1.24
CA ILE A 63 12.72 13.14 -0.13
C ILE A 63 12.38 11.94 -0.99
N ARG A 64 11.66 12.19 -2.08
CA ARG A 64 11.19 11.20 -3.04
C ARG A 64 11.94 11.33 -4.34
N TYR A 65 12.42 10.20 -4.84
CA TYR A 65 12.92 10.01 -6.19
C TYR A 65 12.09 8.94 -6.91
N PRO A 66 12.13 8.87 -8.25
CA PRO A 66 11.47 7.78 -8.99
C PRO A 66 11.88 6.38 -8.54
N VAL A 67 13.11 6.24 -8.02
CA VAL A 67 13.70 4.96 -7.61
C VAL A 67 13.48 4.63 -6.13
N GLY A 68 12.89 5.54 -5.35
CA GLY A 68 12.63 5.29 -3.92
C GLY A 68 12.53 6.56 -3.08
N THR A 69 12.24 6.37 -1.79
CA THR A 69 12.05 7.44 -0.82
C THR A 69 13.12 7.37 0.26
N LYS A 70 13.55 8.52 0.77
CA LYS A 70 14.26 8.60 2.05
C LYS A 70 13.46 9.45 3.03
N ILE A 71 13.27 8.90 4.22
CA ILE A 71 12.66 9.55 5.38
C ILE A 71 13.76 9.83 6.38
N THR A 72 13.80 11.04 6.93
CA THR A 72 14.86 11.43 7.87
C THR A 72 14.38 12.55 8.79
N MET A 73 14.95 12.60 9.99
CA MET A 73 14.83 13.74 10.88
C MET A 73 16.01 14.70 10.63
N ILE A 74 15.73 15.97 10.39
CA ILE A 74 16.78 16.98 10.17
C ILE A 74 16.67 18.09 11.20
N ARG A 75 17.78 18.76 11.51
CA ARG A 75 17.70 20.00 12.30
C ARG A 75 17.00 21.08 11.51
N HIS A 76 16.06 21.76 12.15
CA HIS A 76 15.37 22.92 11.62
C HIS A 76 16.37 24.03 11.23
N SER A 77 15.96 24.89 10.29
CA SER A 77 16.72 26.06 9.87
C SER A 77 15.80 27.03 9.14
N SER A 78 15.99 28.32 9.39
CA SER A 78 15.36 29.39 8.62
C SER A 78 15.83 29.43 7.15
N LYS A 79 17.02 28.85 6.86
CA LYS A 79 17.64 28.86 5.53
C LYS A 79 17.22 27.62 4.74
N GLU A 80 16.44 27.82 3.67
CA GLU A 80 15.93 26.73 2.84
C GLU A 80 17.03 25.88 2.20
N LYS A 81 18.12 26.52 1.73
CA LYS A 81 19.26 25.79 1.14
C LYS A 81 19.86 24.80 2.15
N THR A 82 19.96 25.19 3.41
CA THR A 82 20.47 24.33 4.49
C THR A 82 19.54 23.15 4.73
N LEU A 83 18.22 23.39 4.78
CA LEU A 83 17.23 22.33 4.93
C LEU A 83 17.35 21.30 3.80
N LEU A 84 17.34 21.75 2.54
CA LEU A 84 17.42 20.87 1.37
C LEU A 84 18.70 20.01 1.37
N ARG A 85 19.85 20.58 1.77
CA ARG A 85 21.09 19.82 1.91
C ARG A 85 21.02 18.77 3.03
N ARG A 86 20.42 19.11 4.17
CA ARG A 86 20.27 18.19 5.31
C ARG A 86 19.34 17.02 5.00
N VAL A 87 18.26 17.23 4.24
CA VAL A 87 17.40 16.12 3.76
C VAL A 87 18.18 15.21 2.81
N GLY A 88 19.12 15.81 2.07
CA GLY A 88 20.04 15.10 1.20
C GLY A 88 19.84 15.40 -0.29
N VAL A 89 19.34 16.58 -0.65
CA VAL A 89 19.38 17.02 -2.05
C VAL A 89 20.85 17.04 -2.54
N PRO A 90 21.21 16.26 -3.59
CA PRO A 90 22.58 16.11 -4.07
C PRO A 90 23.27 17.44 -4.40
N GLU A 91 24.56 17.53 -4.10
CA GLU A 91 25.33 18.78 -4.25
C GLU A 91 25.33 19.34 -5.67
N ASP A 92 25.32 18.45 -6.65
CA ASP A 92 25.32 18.76 -8.07
C ASP A 92 23.98 19.29 -8.60
N ILE A 93 22.87 19.09 -7.86
CA ILE A 93 21.60 19.75 -8.17
C ILE A 93 21.67 21.22 -7.76
N LYS A 94 21.56 22.11 -8.75
CA LYS A 94 21.55 23.56 -8.53
C LYS A 94 20.24 23.98 -7.87
N PHE A 95 20.31 24.73 -6.77
CA PHE A 95 19.13 25.21 -6.03
C PHE A 95 18.10 25.96 -6.89
N ARG A 96 18.52 26.65 -7.96
CA ARG A 96 17.60 27.32 -8.90
C ARG A 96 16.61 26.36 -9.59
N MET A 97 16.95 25.07 -9.63
CA MET A 97 16.14 23.99 -10.20
C MET A 97 15.25 23.33 -9.16
N VAL A 98 15.34 23.71 -7.88
CA VAL A 98 14.49 23.18 -6.80
C VAL A 98 13.56 24.30 -6.36
N LYS A 99 12.30 24.24 -6.78
CA LYS A 99 11.31 25.30 -6.55
C LYS A 99 10.27 24.86 -5.53
N LYS A 100 9.75 25.81 -4.76
CA LYS A 100 8.60 25.55 -3.88
C LYS A 100 7.41 25.09 -4.73
N ALA A 101 6.73 24.05 -4.27
CA ALA A 101 5.49 23.65 -4.92
C ALA A 101 4.37 24.64 -4.54
N LEU A 102 3.67 25.16 -5.54
CA LEU A 102 2.55 26.10 -5.36
C LEU A 102 1.18 25.42 -5.52
N ASN A 103 1.17 24.12 -5.83
CA ASN A 103 -0.05 23.37 -6.04
C ASN A 103 -0.76 23.14 -4.70
N LYS A 104 -1.97 23.71 -4.56
CA LYS A 104 -2.80 23.58 -3.35
C LYS A 104 -3.24 22.14 -3.05
N HIS A 105 -3.25 21.26 -4.06
CA HIS A 105 -3.61 19.86 -3.93
C HIS A 105 -2.41 18.92 -3.80
N ILE A 106 -1.18 19.45 -3.71
CA ILE A 106 0.02 18.60 -3.61
C ILE A 106 -0.06 17.65 -2.42
N ARG A 107 -0.62 18.11 -1.30
CA ARG A 107 -0.85 17.32 -0.10
C ARG A 107 -1.72 16.09 -0.38
N ASP A 108 -2.91 16.31 -0.92
CA ASP A 108 -3.86 15.23 -1.20
C ASP A 108 -3.30 14.27 -2.25
N ASN A 109 -2.54 14.77 -3.22
CA ASN A 109 -1.89 13.96 -4.22
C ASN A 109 -0.75 13.12 -3.64
N LEU A 110 0.02 13.65 -2.70
CA LEU A 110 1.08 12.92 -2.00
C LEU A 110 0.52 11.87 -1.07
N ILE A 111 -0.55 12.19 -0.34
CA ILE A 111 -1.29 11.21 0.46
C ILE A 111 -1.80 10.09 -0.45
N LYS A 112 -2.41 10.42 -1.59
CA LYS A 112 -2.86 9.40 -2.56
C LYS A 112 -1.70 8.63 -3.20
N LEU A 113 -0.54 9.24 -3.38
CA LEU A 113 0.65 8.59 -3.92
C LEU A 113 1.16 7.55 -2.91
N ASP A 114 1.33 7.98 -1.66
CA ASP A 114 1.72 7.10 -0.57
C ASP A 114 0.67 6.01 -0.37
N ASP A 115 -0.63 6.34 -0.29
CA ASP A 115 -1.71 5.36 -0.18
C ASP A 115 -1.76 4.39 -1.40
N ARG A 116 -1.25 4.80 -2.58
CA ARG A 116 -1.16 3.97 -3.79
C ARG A 116 0.05 3.05 -3.79
N ASP A 117 1.18 3.53 -3.28
CA ASP A 117 2.45 2.79 -3.16
C ASP A 117 2.41 1.86 -1.93
N THR A 118 1.81 2.31 -0.83
CA THR A 118 1.31 1.52 0.30
C THR A 118 -0.07 0.97 -0.02
N ARG A 119 -0.32 0.47 -1.24
CA ARG A 119 -1.37 -0.54 -1.41
C ARG A 119 -0.95 -1.82 -0.70
N PHE A 120 -0.75 -1.75 0.63
CA PHE A 120 -1.51 -2.56 1.56
C PHE A 120 -2.78 -3.03 0.85
N GLN A 121 -2.81 -4.29 0.48
CA GLN A 121 -4.07 -4.97 0.29
C GLN A 121 -4.75 -4.98 1.67
N THR A 122 -5.36 -3.86 2.07
CA THR A 122 -6.39 -3.86 3.13
C THR A 122 -7.59 -4.69 2.68
N HIS A 123 -7.62 -5.07 1.41
CA HIS A 123 -8.61 -5.88 0.76
C HIS A 123 -7.87 -7.00 0.03
N LEU A 124 -7.80 -8.18 0.67
CA LEU A 124 -7.02 -9.33 0.22
C LEU A 124 -7.95 -10.43 -0.28
N THR A 125 -7.60 -11.03 -1.42
CA THR A 125 -8.21 -12.26 -1.91
C THR A 125 -7.25 -13.41 -1.69
N VAL A 126 -7.64 -14.40 -0.90
CA VAL A 126 -6.82 -15.57 -0.59
C VAL A 126 -7.50 -16.83 -1.11
N GLY A 127 -6.83 -17.58 -1.96
CA GLY A 127 -7.32 -18.87 -2.45
C GLY A 127 -7.18 -19.96 -1.38
N VAL A 128 -8.21 -20.78 -1.22
CA VAL A 128 -8.20 -21.95 -0.31
C VAL A 128 -8.59 -23.19 -1.11
N LEU A 129 -7.62 -24.10 -1.27
CA LEU A 129 -7.81 -25.38 -1.95
C LEU A 129 -7.88 -26.52 -0.94
N TYR A 130 -8.81 -27.45 -1.16
CA TYR A 130 -8.87 -28.71 -0.45
C TYR A 130 -8.21 -29.81 -1.29
N ARG A 131 -7.29 -30.57 -0.70
CA ARG A 131 -6.69 -31.77 -1.30
C ARG A 131 -7.22 -33.01 -0.60
N GLY A 132 -7.99 -33.80 -1.34
CA GLY A 132 -8.50 -35.10 -0.90
C GLY A 132 -7.43 -36.20 -0.93
N VAL A 133 -7.78 -37.36 -0.36
CA VAL A 133 -6.88 -38.52 -0.33
C VAL A 133 -6.66 -39.04 -1.76
N GLY A 134 -5.40 -39.20 -2.14
CA GLY A 134 -5.01 -39.77 -3.44
C GLY A 134 -5.05 -38.79 -4.62
N GLN A 135 -5.44 -37.53 -4.41
CA GLN A 135 -5.35 -36.49 -5.42
C GLN A 135 -3.91 -35.98 -5.55
N ASN A 136 -3.37 -36.00 -6.77
CA ASN A 136 -1.98 -35.62 -7.04
C ASN A 136 -1.85 -34.52 -8.10
N GLU A 137 -2.87 -34.35 -8.96
CA GLU A 137 -2.91 -33.31 -9.98
C GLU A 137 -3.66 -32.07 -9.46
N ASP A 138 -3.29 -30.89 -9.94
CA ASP A 138 -3.93 -29.64 -9.52
C ASP A 138 -5.39 -29.58 -10.00
N ASP A 139 -5.68 -30.10 -11.20
CA ASP A 139 -7.04 -30.23 -11.75
C ASP A 139 -7.99 -30.98 -10.82
N ASP A 140 -7.50 -32.02 -10.12
CA ASP A 140 -8.31 -32.82 -9.19
C ASP A 140 -8.78 -31.98 -7.99
N LEU A 141 -7.97 -31.00 -7.56
CA LEU A 141 -8.26 -30.16 -6.40
C LEU A 141 -9.45 -29.25 -6.66
N TYR A 142 -9.54 -28.73 -7.87
CA TYR A 142 -10.56 -27.82 -8.35
C TYR A 142 -11.93 -28.50 -8.56
N GLN A 143 -11.94 -29.83 -8.68
CA GLN A 143 -13.17 -30.62 -8.84
C GLN A 143 -13.86 -30.96 -7.52
N ASN A 144 -13.22 -30.66 -6.37
CA ASN A 144 -13.78 -30.99 -5.06
C ASN A 144 -15.04 -30.15 -4.78
N GLN A 145 -16.20 -30.80 -4.74
CA GLN A 145 -17.47 -30.14 -4.36
C GLN A 145 -17.69 -30.07 -2.84
N LYS A 146 -16.93 -30.87 -2.06
CA LYS A 146 -17.02 -30.93 -0.60
C LYS A 146 -15.65 -31.19 0.01
N GLY A 147 -15.35 -30.54 1.13
CA GLY A 147 -14.18 -30.82 1.94
C GLY A 147 -14.44 -31.87 3.03
N SER A 148 -13.41 -32.14 3.85
CA SER A 148 -13.54 -32.99 5.04
C SER A 148 -14.15 -32.22 6.24
N PRO A 149 -14.60 -32.92 7.30
CA PRO A 149 -15.01 -32.27 8.54
C PRO A 149 -13.91 -31.39 9.17
N GLU A 150 -12.64 -31.79 9.04
CA GLU A 150 -11.49 -31.03 9.51
C GLU A 150 -11.26 -29.79 8.65
N PHE A 151 -11.49 -29.88 7.35
CA PHE A 151 -11.44 -28.72 6.45
C PHE A 151 -12.49 -27.68 6.82
N GLU A 152 -13.74 -28.09 7.10
CA GLU A 152 -14.78 -27.16 7.56
C GLU A 152 -14.42 -26.50 8.90
N LYS A 153 -13.81 -27.23 9.83
CA LYS A 153 -13.28 -26.63 11.08
C LYS A 153 -12.16 -25.63 10.81
N PHE A 154 -11.27 -25.93 9.86
CA PHE A 154 -10.22 -25.00 9.45
C PHE A 154 -10.81 -23.72 8.85
N LEU A 155 -11.83 -23.82 8.00
CA LEU A 155 -12.53 -22.65 7.44
C LEU A 155 -13.12 -21.76 8.54
N GLN A 156 -13.68 -22.34 9.59
CA GLN A 156 -14.20 -21.58 10.76
C GLN A 156 -13.11 -20.81 11.52
N LEU A 157 -11.85 -21.24 11.44
CA LEU A 157 -10.72 -20.52 12.03
C LEU A 157 -10.25 -19.35 11.15
N LEU A 158 -10.47 -19.43 9.84
CA LEU A 158 -10.09 -18.38 8.90
C LEU A 158 -11.01 -17.16 8.97
N GLY A 159 -12.30 -17.37 9.21
CA GLY A 159 -13.29 -16.30 9.26
C GLY A 159 -14.72 -16.80 9.34
N ASP A 160 -15.64 -15.85 9.17
CA ASP A 160 -17.07 -16.12 9.20
C ASP A 160 -17.56 -16.58 7.84
N ARG A 161 -18.44 -17.58 7.82
CA ARG A 161 -19.15 -17.97 6.60
C ARG A 161 -20.22 -16.92 6.31
N ILE A 162 -20.21 -16.38 5.09
CA ILE A 162 -21.08 -15.31 4.65
C ILE A 162 -21.92 -15.73 3.44
N THR A 163 -23.10 -15.14 3.31
CA THR A 163 -23.91 -15.22 2.08
C THR A 163 -23.45 -14.14 1.11
N LEU A 164 -23.18 -14.51 -0.14
CA LEU A 164 -22.72 -13.57 -1.17
C LEU A 164 -23.86 -12.68 -1.69
N LEU A 165 -25.08 -13.22 -1.81
CA LEU A 165 -26.24 -12.45 -2.27
C LEU A 165 -26.50 -11.27 -1.31
N GLY A 166 -26.39 -10.04 -1.83
CA GLY A 166 -26.59 -8.83 -1.04
C GLY A 166 -25.43 -8.49 -0.11
N TRP A 167 -24.25 -9.10 -0.28
CA TRP A 167 -23.07 -8.77 0.51
C TRP A 167 -22.57 -7.34 0.22
N GLU A 168 -22.60 -6.48 1.24
CA GLU A 168 -22.27 -5.06 1.12
C GLU A 168 -20.79 -4.74 1.45
N ASN A 169 -20.04 -5.75 1.90
CA ASN A 169 -18.65 -5.60 2.30
C ASN A 169 -17.69 -5.88 1.13
N PHE A 170 -16.38 -5.98 1.42
CA PHE A 170 -15.41 -6.33 0.38
C PHE A 170 -15.76 -7.68 -0.25
N ARG A 171 -15.98 -7.70 -1.57
CA ARG A 171 -16.40 -8.90 -2.30
C ARG A 171 -15.28 -9.69 -2.96
N GLY A 172 -14.05 -9.16 -3.00
CA GLY A 172 -12.91 -9.89 -3.57
C GLY A 172 -13.13 -10.43 -4.98
N GLY A 173 -13.88 -9.72 -5.82
CA GLY A 173 -14.20 -10.16 -7.18
C GLY A 173 -15.36 -11.17 -7.29
N LEU A 174 -15.91 -11.66 -6.18
CA LEU A 174 -17.08 -12.55 -6.17
C LEU A 174 -18.36 -11.80 -6.58
N ASP A 175 -19.28 -12.56 -7.14
CA ASP A 175 -20.61 -12.14 -7.55
C ASP A 175 -21.54 -12.08 -6.33
N VAL A 176 -21.96 -10.86 -6.01
CA VAL A 176 -22.88 -10.56 -4.90
C VAL A 176 -24.28 -10.22 -5.40
N LYS A 177 -24.49 -10.31 -6.72
CA LYS A 177 -25.77 -10.06 -7.38
C LYS A 177 -26.53 -11.38 -7.57
N GLU A 178 -27.78 -11.26 -8.01
CA GLU A 178 -28.71 -12.39 -8.16
C GLU A 178 -28.25 -13.50 -9.10
N THR A 179 -27.20 -13.28 -9.90
CA THR A 179 -26.68 -14.25 -10.88
C THR A 179 -25.93 -15.43 -10.26
N GLY A 180 -25.41 -15.31 -9.01
CA GLY A 180 -24.80 -16.43 -8.27
C GLY A 180 -23.63 -17.11 -8.98
N SER A 181 -22.98 -16.41 -9.91
CA SER A 181 -22.02 -16.98 -10.87
C SER A 181 -20.70 -17.43 -10.23
N THR A 182 -20.44 -17.04 -8.98
CA THR A 182 -19.24 -17.41 -8.22
C THR A 182 -19.59 -18.09 -6.88
N GLY A 183 -20.74 -18.78 -6.83
CA GLY A 183 -21.19 -19.48 -5.63
C GLY A 183 -22.18 -18.64 -4.81
N LYS A 184 -22.72 -19.25 -3.75
CA LYS A 184 -23.73 -18.62 -2.86
C LYS A 184 -23.12 -18.12 -1.56
N GLU A 185 -22.03 -18.74 -1.12
CA GLU A 185 -21.39 -18.50 0.16
C GLU A 185 -19.89 -18.34 -0.02
N SER A 186 -19.25 -17.70 0.96
CA SER A 186 -17.81 -17.57 1.04
C SER A 186 -17.36 -17.48 2.51
N VAL A 187 -16.05 -17.40 2.76
CA VAL A 187 -15.50 -17.08 4.08
C VAL A 187 -14.89 -15.69 4.04
N PHE A 188 -15.17 -14.89 5.06
CA PHE A 188 -14.72 -13.52 5.18
C PHE A 188 -14.24 -13.21 6.61
N THR A 189 -13.19 -12.40 6.75
CA THR A 189 -12.80 -11.88 8.05
C THR A 189 -12.31 -10.44 7.96
N THR A 190 -12.40 -9.72 9.08
CA THR A 190 -11.78 -8.41 9.24
C THR A 190 -10.73 -8.49 10.35
N HIS A 191 -9.46 -8.26 10.01
CA HIS A 191 -8.35 -8.25 10.94
C HIS A 191 -7.96 -6.80 11.29
N GLN A 192 -7.78 -6.53 12.59
CA GLN A 192 -7.41 -5.20 13.14
C GLN A 192 -8.31 -4.05 12.64
N GLU A 193 -9.59 -4.34 12.36
CA GLU A 193 -10.58 -3.36 11.83
C GLU A 193 -10.22 -2.71 10.48
N LYS A 194 -9.05 -3.04 9.92
CA LYS A 194 -8.48 -2.43 8.71
C LYS A 194 -8.40 -3.41 7.55
N PHE A 195 -8.05 -4.67 7.81
CA PHE A 195 -7.78 -5.66 6.77
C PHE A 195 -8.99 -6.55 6.54
N LYS A 196 -9.63 -6.41 5.39
CA LYS A 196 -10.73 -7.23 4.90
C LYS A 196 -10.17 -8.35 4.03
N LEU A 197 -10.38 -9.59 4.44
CA LEU A 197 -9.93 -10.77 3.72
C LEU A 197 -11.16 -11.50 3.16
N MET A 198 -11.17 -11.72 1.85
CA MET A 198 -12.14 -12.56 1.16
C MET A 198 -11.45 -13.86 0.75
N PHE A 199 -11.97 -15.01 1.20
CA PHE A 199 -11.40 -16.31 0.86
C PHE A 199 -12.12 -16.92 -0.35
N HIS A 200 -11.37 -17.27 -1.39
CA HIS A 200 -11.88 -18.03 -2.52
C HIS A 200 -11.74 -19.51 -2.20
N VAL A 201 -12.77 -20.07 -1.58
CA VAL A 201 -12.79 -21.49 -1.18
C VAL A 201 -13.24 -22.34 -2.36
N SER A 202 -12.34 -23.16 -2.89
CA SER A 202 -12.58 -24.06 -4.05
C SER A 202 -13.91 -24.82 -3.96
N THR A 203 -14.22 -25.41 -2.80
CA THR A 203 -15.44 -26.20 -2.58
C THR A 203 -16.73 -25.37 -2.49
N LEU A 204 -16.65 -24.03 -2.43
CA LEU A 204 -17.80 -23.12 -2.40
C LEU A 204 -18.02 -22.38 -3.72
N LEU A 205 -17.05 -22.46 -4.63
CA LEU A 205 -17.17 -21.94 -5.99
C LEU A 205 -18.04 -22.89 -6.84
N PRO A 206 -18.72 -22.39 -7.88
CA PRO A 206 -19.57 -23.21 -8.71
C PRO A 206 -18.75 -24.20 -9.54
N PHE A 207 -19.19 -25.45 -9.53
CA PHE A 207 -18.65 -26.51 -10.35
C PHE A 207 -19.37 -26.53 -11.72
N THR A 208 -18.60 -26.57 -12.81
CA THR A 208 -19.15 -26.78 -14.16
C THR A 208 -18.53 -28.05 -14.76
N PRO A 209 -19.31 -29.12 -14.98
CA PRO A 209 -18.79 -30.41 -15.49
C PRO A 209 -18.08 -30.31 -16.84
N ASP A 210 -18.47 -29.34 -17.68
CA ASP A 210 -18.02 -29.20 -19.08
C ASP A 210 -16.93 -28.13 -19.27
N CYS A 211 -16.49 -27.45 -18.22
CA CYS A 211 -15.33 -26.57 -18.29
C CYS A 211 -14.08 -27.32 -17.80
N GLN A 212 -13.26 -27.80 -18.73
CA GLN A 212 -11.83 -28.08 -18.48
C GLN A 212 -11.03 -26.77 -18.29
N GLN A 213 -11.52 -25.86 -17.45
CA GLN A 213 -10.77 -24.69 -17.02
C GLN A 213 -10.76 -24.64 -15.50
N GLN A 214 -9.63 -25.06 -14.95
CA GLN A 214 -8.90 -24.34 -13.90
C GLN A 214 -7.42 -24.66 -14.06
#